data_AF-X8J6C8-F1
#
_entry.id   AF-X8J6C8-F1
#
_cell.length_a   1.000
_cell.length_b   1.000
_cell.length_c   1.000
_cell.angle_alpha   90.00
_cell.angle_beta   90.00
_cell.angle_gamma   90.00
#
_symmetry.space_group_name_H-M   'P 1'
#
loop_
_entity.id
_entity.type
_entity.pdbx_description
1 polymer ?
#
loop_
_entity_poly.entity_id
_entity_poly.type
_entity_poly.pdbx_seq_one_letter_code
_entity_poly.pdbx_strand_id
1 'polypeptide(L)'
;MMFSHKMQWIGPRLYNHLRSALLTRSTTTILRPLARTIHSTGGLDVQTAPLPSTATPLQKILQDSIRAKGPISVAQYMQMCLSHPVEGYYMKGEPIGARGDFITSPEISQLFGELVGIWLVSQWVERGQNRPIRMIELGPGKGTLMDDILRVSKILDLVYFN
;
A
#
# COMPACT_ATOMS: atom_id res chain seq x y z
N MET A 1 28.22 -23.68 20.65
CA MET A 1 26.92 -24.40 20.71
C MET A 1 25.88 -23.44 20.14
N MET A 2 25.40 -23.73 18.92
CA MET A 2 24.40 -22.96 18.16
C MET A 2 23.06 -22.91 18.88
N PHE A 3 22.31 -21.81 18.75
CA PHE A 3 20.92 -21.84 18.24
C PHE A 3 20.51 -20.43 17.80
N SER A 4 20.53 -20.23 16.47
CA SER A 4 19.91 -19.11 15.75
C SER A 4 18.54 -19.63 15.29
N HIS A 5 17.47 -19.25 15.98
CA HIS A 5 16.11 -19.60 15.59
C HIS A 5 15.63 -18.60 14.54
N LYS A 6 15.87 -18.93 13.26
CA LYS A 6 15.13 -18.36 12.13
C LYS A 6 13.77 -19.05 12.03
N MET A 7 12.71 -18.27 12.10
CA MET A 7 11.37 -18.59 11.58
C MET A 7 11.51 -19.17 10.17
N GLN A 8 11.18 -20.45 10.00
CA GLN A 8 11.05 -21.14 8.71
C GLN A 8 9.66 -21.74 8.62
N TRP A 9 8.72 -20.98 8.07
CA TRP A 9 7.34 -21.44 7.82
C TRP A 9 7.16 -22.11 6.45
N ILE A 10 8.26 -22.42 5.73
CA ILE A 10 8.22 -23.16 4.48
C ILE A 10 9.41 -24.13 4.48
N GLY A 11 9.14 -25.45 4.45
CA GLY A 11 10.17 -26.47 4.51
C GLY A 11 11.20 -26.38 3.36
N PRO A 12 12.45 -26.87 3.56
CA PRO A 12 13.57 -26.71 2.61
C PRO A 12 13.27 -27.21 1.19
N ARG A 13 12.35 -28.19 1.06
CA ARG A 13 11.95 -28.76 -0.22
C ARG A 13 11.10 -27.81 -1.07
N LEU A 14 10.22 -27.01 -0.46
CA LEU A 14 9.36 -26.05 -1.19
C LEU A 14 10.13 -24.76 -1.52
N TYR A 15 11.03 -24.32 -0.63
CA TYR A 15 11.93 -23.18 -0.90
C TYR A 15 12.83 -23.43 -2.12
N ASN A 16 13.44 -24.61 -2.22
CA ASN A 16 14.32 -24.94 -3.34
C ASN A 16 13.55 -25.10 -4.67
N HIS A 17 12.29 -25.56 -4.63
CA HIS A 17 11.45 -25.70 -5.82
C HIS A 17 10.96 -24.34 -6.37
N LEU A 18 10.66 -23.38 -5.48
CA LEU A 18 10.28 -22.01 -5.86
C LEU A 18 11.49 -21.19 -6.34
N ARG A 19 12.68 -21.44 -5.79
CA ARG A 19 13.92 -20.78 -6.22
C ARG A 19 14.34 -21.21 -7.63
N SER A 20 14.15 -22.47 -8.01
CA SER A 20 14.43 -22.94 -9.38
C SER A 20 13.46 -22.37 -10.42
N ALA A 21 12.21 -22.06 -10.03
CA ALA A 21 11.20 -21.50 -10.93
C ALA A 21 11.36 -19.98 -11.17
N LEU A 22 12.00 -19.26 -10.26
CA LEU A 22 12.23 -17.80 -10.39
C LEU A 22 13.57 -17.44 -11.05
N LEU A 23 14.49 -18.39 -11.22
CA LEU A 23 15.81 -18.16 -11.82
C LEU A 23 15.96 -18.66 -13.27
N THR A 24 14.89 -19.17 -13.89
CA THR A 24 14.92 -19.75 -15.26
C THR A 24 14.22 -18.92 -16.33
N ARG A 25 13.88 -17.65 -16.09
CA ARG A 25 13.59 -16.71 -17.18
C ARG A 25 14.85 -15.96 -17.60
N SER A 26 15.67 -16.66 -18.38
CA SER A 26 16.71 -16.05 -19.20
C SER A 26 16.04 -15.21 -20.30
N THR A 27 15.93 -13.90 -20.09
CA THR A 27 15.56 -12.96 -21.16
C THR A 27 16.84 -12.41 -21.78
N THR A 28 17.35 -13.11 -22.81
CA THR A 28 18.28 -12.52 -23.76
C THR A 28 17.49 -11.56 -24.64
N THR A 29 17.39 -10.29 -24.22
CA THR A 29 17.01 -9.21 -25.13
C THR A 29 18.29 -8.49 -25.54
N ILE A 30 18.66 -8.69 -26.80
CA ILE A 30 19.78 -8.04 -27.48
C ILE A 30 19.60 -6.52 -27.37
N LEU A 31 20.50 -5.85 -26.64
CA LEU A 31 20.62 -4.40 -26.63
C LEU A 31 21.18 -3.95 -27.98
N ARG A 32 20.33 -3.40 -28.85
CA ARG A 32 20.77 -2.53 -29.96
C ARG A 32 21.02 -1.14 -29.40
N PRO A 33 22.18 -0.50 -29.65
CA PRO A 33 22.38 0.88 -29.25
C PRO A 33 21.58 1.78 -30.20
N LEU A 34 20.48 2.34 -29.72
CA LEU A 34 19.82 3.47 -30.37
C LEU A 34 20.59 4.73 -29.95
N ALA A 35 21.68 5.01 -30.67
CA ALA A 35 22.29 6.32 -30.67
C ALA A 35 21.27 7.30 -31.27
N ARG A 36 20.47 7.93 -30.41
CA ARG A 36 19.55 9.00 -30.80
C ARG A 36 20.32 10.31 -30.66
N THR A 37 20.80 10.82 -31.79
CA THR A 37 21.37 12.15 -31.92
C THR A 37 20.41 13.17 -31.31
N ILE A 38 20.83 13.85 -30.23
CA ILE A 38 20.09 14.97 -29.67
C ILE A 38 20.36 16.16 -30.58
N HIS A 39 19.45 16.41 -31.51
CA HIS A 39 19.38 17.70 -32.19
C HIS A 39 18.71 18.69 -31.23
N SER A 40 19.41 19.79 -30.95
CA SER A 40 18.87 20.98 -30.31
C SER A 40 17.84 21.62 -31.24
N THR A 41 16.59 21.17 -31.18
CA THR A 41 15.43 21.95 -31.64
C THR A 41 14.90 22.73 -30.44
N GLY A 42 14.93 24.05 -30.59
CA GLY A 42 14.55 25.00 -29.55
C GLY A 42 13.13 24.83 -29.03
N GLY A 43 12.90 25.44 -27.86
CA GLY A 43 11.60 25.76 -27.29
C GLY A 43 10.57 24.64 -27.40
N LEU A 44 10.40 23.85 -26.34
CA LEU A 44 9.12 23.21 -26.11
C LEU A 44 8.10 24.32 -25.84
N ASP A 45 7.57 24.91 -26.91
CA ASP A 45 6.27 25.57 -26.88
C ASP A 45 5.28 24.48 -26.51
N VAL A 46 5.07 24.34 -25.20
CA VAL A 46 3.92 23.66 -24.64
C VAL A 46 2.72 24.48 -25.08
N GLN A 47 2.24 24.24 -26.30
CA GLN A 47 0.92 24.67 -26.72
C GLN A 47 -0.05 24.01 -25.77
N THR A 48 -0.47 24.79 -24.77
CA THR A 48 -1.55 24.42 -23.87
C THR A 48 -2.79 24.26 -24.73
N ALA A 49 -3.11 23.03 -25.11
CA ALA A 49 -4.42 22.69 -25.64
C ALA A 49 -5.47 23.32 -24.70
N PRO A 50 -6.51 23.99 -25.24
CA PRO A 50 -7.50 24.63 -24.39
C PRO A 50 -8.09 23.59 -23.45
N LEU A 51 -7.88 23.80 -22.15
CA LEU A 51 -8.39 22.92 -21.10
C LEU A 51 -9.92 22.89 -21.22
N PRO A 52 -10.56 21.71 -21.11
CA PRO A 52 -12.01 21.65 -20.99
C PRO A 52 -12.48 22.59 -19.87
N SER A 53 -13.57 23.31 -20.10
CA SER A 53 -13.99 24.53 -19.39
C SER A 53 -14.45 24.35 -17.93
N THR A 54 -14.03 23.30 -17.25
CA THR A 54 -14.38 23.02 -15.85
C THR A 54 -13.14 22.61 -15.05
N ALA A 55 -12.19 23.54 -14.93
CA ALA A 55 -11.06 23.35 -14.01
C ALA A 55 -11.59 23.09 -12.60
N THR A 56 -11.12 22.01 -11.97
CA THR A 56 -11.52 21.68 -10.59
C THR A 56 -10.94 22.72 -9.61
N PRO A 57 -11.55 22.91 -8.42
CA PRO A 57 -10.99 23.83 -7.43
C PRO A 57 -9.54 23.47 -7.04
N LEU A 58 -9.24 22.17 -6.89
CA LEU A 58 -7.88 21.70 -6.65
C LEU A 58 -6.90 22.03 -7.78
N GLN A 59 -7.33 21.89 -9.03
CA GLN A 59 -6.50 22.23 -10.19
C GLN A 59 -6.10 23.71 -10.15
N LYS A 60 -7.03 24.59 -9.81
CA LYS A 60 -6.75 26.03 -9.66
C LYS A 60 -5.72 26.28 -8.55
N ILE A 61 -5.89 25.67 -7.39
CA ILE A 61 -4.95 25.78 -6.25
C ILE A 61 -3.54 25.35 -6.67
N LEU A 62 -3.41 24.23 -7.37
CA LEU A 62 -2.12 23.71 -7.84
C LEU A 62 -1.48 24.64 -8.88
N GLN A 63 -2.26 25.12 -9.85
CA GLN A 63 -1.77 26.05 -10.87
C GLN A 63 -1.27 27.36 -10.25
N ASP A 64 -2.03 27.94 -9.31
CA ASP A 64 -1.67 29.17 -8.62
C ASP A 64 -0.38 28.97 -7.78
N SER A 65 -0.27 27.84 -7.07
CA SER A 65 0.94 27.51 -6.31
C SER A 65 2.16 27.35 -7.21
N ILE A 66 2.03 26.68 -8.36
CA ILE A 66 3.15 26.47 -9.30
C ILE A 66 3.58 27.79 -9.94
N ARG A 67 2.63 28.66 -10.28
CA ARG A 67 2.94 30.01 -10.80
C ARG A 67 3.69 30.86 -9.78
N ALA A 68 3.31 30.76 -8.50
CA ALA A 68 3.90 31.57 -7.44
C ALA A 68 5.25 31.04 -6.93
N LYS A 69 5.42 29.71 -6.86
CA LYS A 69 6.56 29.07 -6.17
C LYS A 69 7.45 28.23 -7.08
N GLY A 70 7.08 28.10 -8.34
CA GLY A 70 7.76 27.24 -9.32
C GLY A 70 7.24 25.80 -9.34
N PRO A 71 7.86 24.94 -10.17
CA PRO A 71 7.45 23.54 -10.33
C PRO A 71 7.45 22.77 -9.01
N ILE A 72 6.46 21.88 -8.86
CA ILE A 72 6.35 20.97 -7.72
C ILE A 72 6.80 19.56 -8.09
N SER A 73 7.21 18.78 -7.09
CA SER A 73 7.50 17.37 -7.31
C SER A 73 6.21 16.55 -7.49
N VAL A 74 6.32 15.39 -8.12
CA VAL A 74 5.20 14.42 -8.19
C VAL A 74 4.71 14.04 -6.79
N ALA A 75 5.60 13.94 -5.81
CA ALA A 75 5.22 13.64 -4.43
C ALA A 75 4.33 14.74 -3.82
N GLN A 76 4.67 16.02 -4.05
CA GLN A 76 3.83 17.15 -3.61
C GLN A 76 2.49 17.17 -4.34
N TYR A 77 2.48 16.91 -5.65
CA TYR A 77 1.25 16.79 -6.42
C TYR A 77 0.34 15.69 -5.85
N MET A 78 0.87 14.49 -5.64
CA MET A 78 0.12 13.36 -5.07
C MET A 78 -0.38 13.66 -3.66
N GLN A 79 0.43 14.30 -2.83
CA GLN A 79 0.00 14.71 -1.49
C GLN A 79 -1.22 15.63 -1.54
N MET A 80 -1.23 16.59 -2.47
CA MET A 80 -2.36 17.50 -2.66
C MET A 80 -3.59 16.76 -3.19
N CYS A 81 -3.43 15.92 -4.21
CA CYS A 81 -4.54 15.13 -4.77
C CYS A 81 -5.17 14.19 -3.75
N LEU A 82 -4.37 13.56 -2.89
CA LEU A 82 -4.87 12.56 -1.94
C LEU A 82 -5.38 13.20 -0.65
N SER A 83 -4.69 14.23 -0.14
CA SER A 83 -4.82 14.68 1.24
C SER A 83 -5.05 16.19 1.39
N HIS A 84 -5.35 16.95 0.33
CA HIS A 84 -5.73 18.35 0.50
C HIS A 84 -6.95 18.46 1.43
N PRO A 85 -6.94 19.31 2.48
CA PRO A 85 -7.96 19.27 3.53
C PRO A 85 -9.40 19.39 3.06
N VAL A 86 -9.62 20.14 1.96
CA VAL A 86 -10.96 20.36 1.39
C VAL A 86 -11.17 19.57 0.10
N GLU A 87 -10.11 19.37 -0.67
CA GLU A 87 -10.22 18.89 -2.07
C GLU A 87 -9.58 17.53 -2.30
N GLY A 88 -8.93 16.99 -1.27
CA GLY A 88 -8.23 15.72 -1.34
C GLY A 88 -9.21 14.58 -1.51
N TYR A 89 -8.81 13.61 -2.32
CA TYR A 89 -9.59 12.42 -2.62
C TYR A 89 -10.07 11.69 -1.37
N TYR A 90 -9.18 11.48 -0.39
CA TYR A 90 -9.54 10.80 0.86
C TYR A 90 -10.34 11.68 1.83
N MET A 91 -10.46 12.98 1.57
CA MET A 91 -11.20 13.91 2.43
C MET A 91 -12.66 14.08 1.99
N LYS A 92 -13.01 13.71 0.75
CA LYS A 92 -14.30 14.01 0.10
C LYS A 92 -15.36 12.90 0.15
N GLY A 93 -15.20 11.88 0.99
CA GLY A 93 -16.20 10.82 1.16
C GLY A 93 -15.63 9.51 1.70
N GLU A 94 -16.33 8.41 1.45
CA GLU A 94 -15.87 7.04 1.74
C GLU A 94 -15.42 6.34 0.45
N PRO A 95 -14.15 6.48 0.02
CA PRO A 95 -13.68 5.84 -1.21
C PRO A 95 -13.54 4.32 -1.09
N ILE A 96 -13.60 3.78 0.13
CA ILE A 96 -13.39 2.35 0.43
C ILE A 96 -14.73 1.64 0.70
N GLY A 97 -14.94 0.51 0.04
CA GLY A 97 -16.02 -0.44 0.31
C GLY A 97 -16.79 -0.82 -0.94
N ALA A 98 -17.83 -1.64 -0.79
CA ALA A 98 -18.60 -2.17 -1.93
C ALA A 98 -19.26 -1.10 -2.84
N ARG A 99 -19.47 0.11 -2.31
CA ARG A 99 -20.01 1.27 -3.05
C ARG A 99 -18.98 2.38 -3.29
N GLY A 100 -17.74 2.16 -2.84
CA GLY A 100 -16.62 3.08 -3.09
C GLY A 100 -15.93 2.79 -4.42
N ASP A 101 -14.86 3.54 -4.69
CA ASP A 101 -14.08 3.37 -5.92
C ASP A 101 -13.23 2.09 -5.88
N PHE A 102 -12.96 1.56 -4.70
CA PHE A 102 -12.29 0.29 -4.50
C PHE A 102 -12.75 -0.41 -3.22
N ILE A 103 -12.65 -1.73 -3.22
CA ILE A 103 -12.93 -2.60 -2.08
C ILE A 103 -11.63 -3.26 -1.59
N THR A 104 -11.50 -3.47 -0.28
CA THR A 104 -10.31 -4.08 0.35
C THR A 104 -10.62 -5.46 0.93
N SER A 105 -9.60 -6.27 1.20
CA SER A 105 -9.77 -7.64 1.71
C SER A 105 -10.59 -7.75 3.01
N PRO A 106 -10.39 -6.88 4.02
CA PRO A 106 -11.25 -6.88 5.22
C PRO A 106 -12.73 -6.66 4.91
N GLU A 107 -13.04 -5.87 3.87
CA GLU A 107 -14.43 -5.57 3.48
C GLU A 107 -15.07 -6.69 2.64
N ILE A 108 -14.27 -7.61 2.08
CA ILE A 108 -14.78 -8.73 1.28
C ILE A 108 -15.16 -9.92 2.16
N SER A 109 -14.33 -10.25 3.15
CA SER A 109 -14.54 -11.43 3.98
C SER A 109 -13.94 -11.29 5.37
N GLN A 110 -14.78 -11.54 6.37
CA GLN A 110 -14.43 -11.67 7.78
C GLN A 110 -13.29 -12.68 8.02
N LEU A 111 -13.19 -13.71 7.19
CA LEU A 111 -12.12 -14.72 7.30
C LEU A 111 -10.73 -14.09 7.20
N PHE A 112 -10.58 -13.00 6.43
CA PHE A 112 -9.31 -12.31 6.32
C PHE A 112 -8.86 -11.76 7.67
N GLY A 113 -9.74 -11.04 8.37
CA GLY A 113 -9.42 -10.47 9.69
C GLY A 113 -9.21 -11.54 10.76
N GLU A 114 -10.01 -12.62 10.74
CA GLU A 114 -9.86 -13.74 11.68
C GLU A 114 -8.52 -14.44 11.54
N LEU A 115 -8.08 -14.72 10.31
CA LEU A 115 -6.79 -15.37 10.06
C LEU A 115 -5.62 -14.49 10.49
N VAL A 116 -5.70 -13.18 10.25
CA VAL A 116 -4.69 -12.22 10.74
C VAL A 116 -4.67 -12.20 12.27
N GLY A 117 -5.84 -12.21 12.92
CA GLY A 117 -5.93 -12.23 14.38
C GLY A 117 -5.39 -13.50 15.01
N ILE A 118 -5.71 -14.68 14.45
CA ILE A 118 -5.15 -15.97 14.87
C ILE A 118 -3.63 -15.93 14.75
N TRP A 119 -3.09 -15.44 13.63
CA TRP A 119 -1.65 -15.29 13.44
C TRP A 119 -1.02 -14.34 14.46
N LEU A 120 -1.66 -13.19 14.76
CA LEU A 120 -1.13 -12.25 15.76
C LEU A 120 -1.08 -12.88 17.15
N VAL A 121 -2.13 -13.60 17.55
CA VAL A 121 -2.16 -14.31 18.83
C VAL A 121 -1.11 -15.42 18.86
N SER A 122 -0.96 -16.21 17.78
CA SER A 122 0.08 -17.24 17.73
C SER A 122 1.49 -16.64 17.89
N GLN A 123 1.77 -15.51 17.26
CA GLN A 123 3.07 -14.84 17.42
C GLN A 123 3.27 -14.26 18.82
N TRP A 124 2.21 -13.81 19.49
CA TRP A 124 2.30 -13.37 20.88
C TRP A 124 2.54 -14.55 21.84
N VAL A 125 1.86 -15.67 21.58
CA VAL A 125 2.02 -16.97 22.27
C VAL A 125 3.46 -17.45 22.21
N GLU A 126 4.02 -17.53 21.00
CA GLU A 126 5.39 -17.98 20.76
C GLU A 126 6.45 -17.11 21.45
N ARG A 127 6.14 -15.83 21.71
CA ARG A 127 7.05 -14.89 22.38
C ARG A 127 6.89 -14.86 23.90
N GLY A 128 6.07 -15.74 24.47
CA GLY A 128 6.00 -16.00 25.90
C GLY A 128 4.92 -15.23 26.66
N GLN A 129 4.04 -14.47 25.97
CA GLN A 129 2.78 -13.88 26.49
C GLN A 129 2.86 -13.01 27.75
N ASN A 130 4.05 -12.82 28.29
CA ASN A 130 4.29 -12.30 29.63
C ASN A 130 4.38 -10.77 29.66
N ARG A 131 4.05 -10.10 28.55
CA ARG A 131 4.15 -8.65 28.43
C ARG A 131 2.95 -8.08 27.67
N PRO A 132 2.47 -6.90 28.07
CA PRO A 132 1.47 -6.17 27.31
C PRO A 132 2.03 -5.81 25.93
N ILE A 133 1.18 -5.93 24.91
CA ILE A 133 1.49 -5.54 23.53
C ILE A 133 0.66 -4.33 23.11
N ARG A 134 1.19 -3.58 22.14
CA ARG A 134 0.42 -2.56 21.43
C ARG A 134 0.16 -3.04 20.01
N MET A 135 -1.11 -3.07 19.62
CA MET A 135 -1.51 -3.31 18.24
C MET A 135 -1.71 -1.96 17.56
N ILE A 136 -1.03 -1.75 16.43
CA ILE A 136 -1.06 -0.48 15.70
C ILE A 136 -1.43 -0.80 14.24
N GLU A 137 -2.54 -0.24 13.78
CA GLU A 137 -2.96 -0.30 12.38
C GLU A 137 -2.82 1.09 11.76
N LEU A 138 -2.12 1.15 10.62
CA LEU A 138 -1.91 2.40 9.89
C LEU A 138 -2.91 2.47 8.73
N GLY A 139 -3.75 3.50 8.74
CA GLY A 139 -4.83 3.64 7.75
C GLY A 139 -5.90 2.56 7.93
N PRO A 140 -6.61 2.50 9.08
CA PRO A 140 -7.55 1.43 9.39
C PRO A 140 -8.80 1.41 8.48
N GLY A 141 -8.97 2.40 7.60
CA GLY A 141 -10.20 2.58 6.84
C GLY A 141 -11.38 2.70 7.79
N LYS A 142 -12.31 1.73 7.73
CA LYS A 142 -13.48 1.64 8.61
C LYS A 142 -13.21 0.96 9.96
N GLY A 143 -12.02 0.40 10.15
CA GLY A 143 -11.67 -0.36 11.36
C GLY A 143 -12.03 -1.84 11.30
N THR A 144 -12.64 -2.31 10.20
CA THR A 144 -13.13 -3.69 10.01
C THR A 144 -12.07 -4.75 10.33
N LEU A 145 -10.81 -4.52 9.91
CA LEU A 145 -9.72 -5.45 10.19
C LEU A 145 -9.43 -5.57 11.69
N MET A 146 -9.26 -4.44 12.39
CA MET A 146 -9.02 -4.43 13.84
C MET A 146 -10.20 -5.03 14.60
N ASP A 147 -11.43 -4.72 14.20
CA ASP A 147 -12.63 -5.25 14.85
C ASP A 147 -12.67 -6.79 14.79
N ASP A 148 -12.38 -7.37 13.62
CA ASP A 148 -12.27 -8.82 13.46
C ASP A 148 -11.13 -9.43 14.28
N ILE A 149 -9.97 -8.79 14.30
CA ILE A 149 -8.82 -9.24 15.08
C ILE A 149 -9.16 -9.23 16.58
N LEU A 150 -9.79 -8.18 17.10
CA LEU A 150 -10.18 -8.08 18.51
C LEU A 150 -11.25 -9.10 18.87
N ARG A 151 -12.22 -9.34 17.98
CA ARG A 151 -13.26 -10.36 18.18
C ARG A 151 -12.66 -11.76 18.28
N VAL A 152 -11.78 -12.16 17.35
CA VAL A 152 -11.16 -13.49 17.39
C VAL A 152 -10.21 -13.63 18.58
N SER A 153 -9.49 -12.56 18.96
CA SER A 153 -8.60 -12.58 20.12
C SER A 153 -9.35 -12.88 21.42
N LYS A 154 -10.55 -12.31 21.61
CA LYS A 154 -11.42 -12.62 22.77
C LYS A 154 -11.88 -14.08 22.79
N ILE A 155 -12.17 -14.66 21.62
CA ILE A 155 -12.57 -16.07 21.52
C ILE A 155 -11.40 -16.98 21.91
N LEU A 156 -10.20 -16.69 21.39
CA LEU A 156 -9.01 -17.47 21.69
C LEU A 156 -8.61 -17.38 23.16
N ASP A 157 -8.80 -16.22 23.78
CA ASP A 157 -8.56 -16.03 25.22
C ASP A 157 -9.40 -16.97 26.08
N LEU A 158 -10.69 -17.07 25.77
CA LEU A 158 -11.60 -17.98 26.46
C LEU A 158 -11.24 -19.47 26.30
N VAL A 159 -10.58 -19.85 25.19
CA VAL A 159 -10.30 -21.24 24.83
C VAL A 159 -8.91 -21.70 25.28
N TYR A 160 -7.91 -20.82 25.23
CA TYR A 160 -6.50 -21.20 25.42
C TYR A 160 -5.88 -20.73 26.74
N PHE A 161 -6.44 -19.69 27.38
CA PHE A 161 -5.80 -19.04 28.53
C PHE A 161 -6.65 -19.04 29.81
N ASN A 162 -7.80 -19.73 29.80
CA ASN A 162 -8.57 -20.10 31.00
C ASN A 162 -8.22 -21.49 31.52
#